data_AF-A0A3D9AF67-F1
#
_entry.id   AF-A0A3D9AF67-F1
#
_cell.length_a   1.000
_cell.length_b   1.000
_cell.length_c   1.000
_cell.angle_alpha   90.00
_cell.angle_beta   90.00
_cell.angle_gamma   90.00
#
_symmetry.space_group_name_H-M   'P 1'
#
loop_
_entity.id
_entity.type
_entity.pdbx_description
1 polymer ?
#
loop_
_entity_poly.entity_id
_entity_poly.type
_entity_poly.pdbx_seq_one_letter_code
_entity_poly.pdbx_strand_id
1 'polypeptide(L)'
;MPHERIRAAAGGNGNIVEDLPKKDNLKFVICKSTQGEKDIDPDFEKNWKYLDENNIMKGTYHFYVYSQDPIKQAEHFCKTVDKVAKIKDTDFPLIIDVEEMSLPRKSIDLHRLKNDLMVFLNFVENKTNRTPIIYSDFSFLNKYLNHSDFSKYPL
;
A
#
# COMPACT_ATOMS: atom_id res chain seq x y z
N MET A 1 8.60 4.64 28.16
CA MET A 1 8.74 3.55 27.18
C MET A 1 8.61 4.18 25.81
N PRO A 2 9.70 4.41 25.05
CA PRO A 2 9.60 5.16 23.81
C PRO A 2 8.87 4.29 22.78
N HIS A 3 7.68 4.76 22.41
CA HIS A 3 6.82 4.15 21.39
C HIS A 3 7.61 3.94 20.09
N GLU A 4 7.62 2.70 19.61
CA GLU A 4 8.16 2.31 18.32
C GLU A 4 7.42 3.08 17.23
N ARG A 5 8.10 4.09 16.66
CA ARG A 5 7.58 4.80 15.50
C ARG A 5 7.75 3.89 14.30
N ILE A 6 6.66 3.28 13.85
CA ILE A 6 6.54 2.80 12.46
C ILE A 6 6.88 4.00 11.58
N ARG A 7 7.99 3.94 10.85
CA ARG A 7 8.39 4.95 9.88
C ARG A 7 8.12 4.38 8.49
N ALA A 8 6.93 4.66 7.96
CA ALA A 8 6.69 4.57 6.53
C ALA A 8 7.44 5.72 5.86
N ALA A 9 8.38 5.43 4.96
CA ALA A 9 8.87 6.43 4.03
C ALA A 9 7.81 6.57 2.93
N ALA A 10 6.74 7.32 3.22
CA ALA A 10 5.80 7.73 2.19
C ALA A 10 6.58 8.60 1.18
N GLY A 11 6.61 8.18 -0.08
CA GLY A 11 7.30 8.84 -1.21
C GLY A 11 6.72 10.20 -1.59
N GLY A 12 6.38 11.04 -0.59
CA GLY A 12 5.87 12.38 -0.79
C GLY A 12 6.96 13.40 -1.11
N ASN A 13 8.20 13.23 -0.63
CA ASN A 13 9.28 14.22 -0.79
C ASN A 13 10.71 13.68 -0.51
N GLY A 14 11.17 12.56 -1.09
CA GLY A 14 12.58 12.17 -0.87
C GLY A 14 13.02 10.81 -1.41
N ASN A 15 14.23 10.81 -1.96
CA ASN A 15 14.96 9.60 -2.33
C ASN A 15 15.33 8.82 -1.06
N ILE A 16 14.67 7.68 -0.82
CA ILE A 16 14.92 6.82 0.36
C ILE A 16 16.43 6.50 0.49
N VAL A 17 17.13 6.31 -0.62
CA VAL A 17 18.58 6.03 -0.63
C VAL A 17 19.41 7.14 0.04
N GLU A 18 18.97 8.39 -0.03
CA GLU A 18 19.67 9.55 0.56
C GLU A 18 19.22 9.84 1.99
N ASP A 19 17.94 9.59 2.30
CA ASP A 19 17.31 9.98 3.55
C ASP A 19 17.30 8.87 4.62
N LEU A 20 17.64 7.64 4.26
CA LEU A 20 17.72 6.57 5.25
C LEU A 20 18.81 6.92 6.27
N PRO A 21 18.43 7.09 7.56
CA PRO A 21 19.42 7.41 8.56
C PRO A 21 20.43 6.26 8.61
N LYS A 22 21.73 6.61 8.66
CA LYS A 22 22.83 5.69 8.99
C LYS A 22 22.74 5.17 10.44
N LYS A 23 21.53 4.83 10.90
CA LYS A 23 21.23 4.43 12.28
C LYS A 23 20.87 2.95 12.31
N ASP A 24 21.53 2.27 13.24
CA ASP A 24 21.54 0.82 13.46
C ASP A 24 20.21 0.16 13.89
N ASN A 25 19.04 0.77 13.60
CA ASN A 25 17.76 0.26 14.10
C ASN A 25 16.56 0.35 13.15
N LEU A 26 16.77 0.64 11.86
CA LEU A 26 15.70 0.49 10.87
C LEU A 26 15.42 -1.01 10.65
N LYS A 27 14.20 -1.45 10.94
CA LYS A 27 13.80 -2.86 10.80
C LYS A 27 13.10 -3.15 9.48
N PHE A 28 12.31 -2.21 8.98
CA PHE A 28 11.63 -2.35 7.70
C PHE A 28 11.34 -1.01 7.02
N VAL A 29 11.01 -1.05 5.73
CA VAL A 29 10.56 0.10 4.92
C VAL A 29 9.39 -0.30 4.04
N ILE A 30 8.35 0.54 3.97
CA ILE A 30 7.24 0.39 3.04
C ILE A 30 7.36 1.48 1.96
N CYS A 31 7.43 1.09 0.69
CA CYS A 31 7.56 2.01 -0.44
C CYS A 31 6.23 2.18 -1.18
N LYS A 32 5.91 3.40 -1.62
CA LYS A 32 4.86 3.58 -2.62
C LYS A 32 5.29 2.92 -3.92
N SER A 33 4.41 2.13 -4.55
CA SER A 33 4.66 1.61 -5.90
C SER A 33 3.78 2.29 -6.94
N THR A 34 2.49 2.43 -6.64
CA THR A 34 1.49 2.80 -7.64
C THR A 34 0.41 3.67 -7.03
N GLN A 35 -0.25 4.43 -7.89
CA GLN A 35 -1.44 5.20 -7.57
C GLN A 35 -2.44 5.07 -8.70
N GLY A 36 -3.68 4.74 -8.36
CA GLY A 36 -4.73 4.63 -9.37
C GLY A 36 -4.42 3.63 -10.50
N GLU A 37 -4.96 3.86 -11.69
CA GLU A 37 -4.86 2.88 -12.79
C GLU A 37 -3.51 2.84 -13.51
N LYS A 38 -2.66 3.86 -13.34
CA LYS A 38 -1.50 4.07 -14.24
C LYS A 38 -0.26 4.67 -13.59
N ASP A 39 -0.40 5.42 -12.50
CA ASP A 39 0.74 6.14 -11.95
C ASP A 39 1.66 5.14 -11.23
N ILE A 40 2.95 5.23 -11.52
CA ILE A 40 4.02 4.47 -10.87
C ILE A 40 4.89 5.49 -10.14
N ASP A 41 5.23 5.20 -8.89
CA ASP A 41 6.17 6.03 -8.14
C ASP A 41 7.56 5.93 -8.81
N PRO A 42 8.15 7.07 -9.22
CA PRO A 42 9.38 7.08 -10.00
C PRO A 42 10.59 6.52 -9.24
N ASP A 43 10.55 6.52 -7.91
CA ASP A 43 11.64 6.01 -7.08
C ASP A 43 11.40 4.55 -6.65
N PHE A 44 10.26 3.94 -6.98
CA PHE A 44 9.90 2.60 -6.50
C PHE A 44 10.95 1.54 -6.81
N GLU A 45 11.36 1.40 -8.07
CA GLU A 45 12.33 0.37 -8.50
C GLU A 45 13.70 0.57 -7.84
N LYS A 46 14.16 1.81 -7.80
CA LYS A 46 15.42 2.20 -7.16
C LYS A 46 15.41 1.88 -5.67
N ASN A 47 14.36 2.30 -4.97
CA ASN A 47 14.21 2.08 -3.53
C ASN A 47 14.07 0.58 -3.22
N TRP A 48 13.28 -0.14 -4.00
CA TRP A 48 13.09 -1.58 -3.81
C TRP A 48 14.40 -2.35 -3.93
N LYS A 49 15.18 -2.06 -4.98
CA LYS A 49 16.49 -2.67 -5.22
C LYS A 49 17.46 -2.37 -4.08
N TYR A 50 17.53 -1.12 -3.63
CA TYR A 50 18.39 -0.72 -2.52
C TYR A 50 18.06 -1.51 -1.24
N LEU A 51 16.78 -1.65 -0.91
CA LEU A 51 16.34 -2.39 0.28
C LEU A 51 16.67 -3.88 0.17
N ASP A 52 16.54 -4.46 -1.03
CA ASP A 52 16.90 -5.86 -1.27
C ASP A 52 18.41 -6.10 -1.10
N GLU A 53 19.24 -5.22 -1.67
CA GLU A 53 20.72 -5.30 -1.58
C GLU A 53 21.22 -5.14 -0.13
N ASN A 54 20.51 -4.39 0.71
CA ASN A 54 20.85 -4.17 2.11
C ASN A 54 20.15 -5.14 3.08
N ASN A 55 19.42 -6.15 2.57
CA ASN A 55 18.67 -7.11 3.37
C ASN A 55 17.69 -6.45 4.37
N ILE A 56 17.09 -5.33 4.00
CA ILE A 56 16.09 -4.63 4.81
C ILE A 56 14.72 -5.23 4.51
N MET A 57 13.99 -5.63 5.55
CA MET A 57 12.61 -6.10 5.40
C MET A 57 11.77 -5.00 4.75
N LYS A 58 10.93 -5.34 3.77
CA LYS A 58 10.25 -4.33 2.96
C LYS A 58 8.84 -4.72 2.59
N GLY A 59 8.05 -3.71 2.26
CA GLY A 59 6.71 -3.85 1.73
C GLY A 59 6.42 -2.74 0.75
N THR A 60 5.25 -2.81 0.11
CA THR A 60 4.84 -1.76 -0.81
C THR A 60 3.35 -1.54 -0.79
N TYR A 61 2.96 -0.29 -1.07
CA TYR A 61 1.57 0.11 -1.08
C TYR A 61 1.11 0.71 -2.41
N HIS A 62 -0.18 0.51 -2.65
CA HIS A 62 -0.95 1.17 -3.69
C HIS A 62 -1.81 2.28 -3.09
N PHE A 63 -1.70 3.50 -3.61
CA PHE A 63 -2.60 4.58 -3.25
C PHE A 63 -3.90 4.47 -4.05
N TYR A 64 -5.00 4.16 -3.36
CA TYR A 64 -6.31 3.95 -3.96
C TYR A 64 -6.96 5.26 -4.42
N VAL A 65 -7.64 5.22 -5.57
CA VAL A 65 -8.39 6.35 -6.13
C VAL A 65 -9.84 5.92 -6.38
N TYR A 66 -10.77 6.44 -5.57
CA TYR A 66 -12.20 6.04 -5.60
C TYR A 66 -12.87 6.21 -6.96
N SER A 67 -12.51 7.26 -7.72
CA SER A 67 -13.14 7.54 -9.00
C SER A 67 -12.71 6.60 -10.13
N GLN A 68 -11.78 5.69 -9.88
CA GLN A 68 -11.17 4.80 -10.87
C GLN A 68 -11.61 3.35 -10.68
N ASP A 69 -11.41 2.54 -11.72
CA ASP A 69 -11.86 1.14 -11.72
C ASP A 69 -11.02 0.29 -10.75
N PRO A 70 -11.66 -0.44 -9.79
CA PRO A 70 -10.92 -1.18 -8.77
C PRO A 70 -10.11 -2.34 -9.34
N ILE A 71 -10.58 -2.99 -10.42
CA ILE A 71 -9.85 -4.10 -11.06
C ILE A 71 -8.61 -3.56 -11.77
N LYS A 72 -8.74 -2.46 -12.51
CA LYS A 72 -7.59 -1.85 -13.19
C LYS A 72 -6.53 -1.35 -12.21
N GLN A 73 -6.94 -0.78 -11.08
CA GLN A 73 -6.04 -0.40 -10.00
C GLN A 73 -5.29 -1.62 -9.44
N ALA A 74 -6.01 -2.71 -9.13
CA ALA A 74 -5.42 -3.93 -8.59
C ALA A 74 -4.48 -4.62 -9.61
N GLU A 75 -4.87 -4.67 -10.88
CA GLU A 75 -4.03 -5.15 -11.97
C GLU A 75 -2.76 -4.33 -12.13
N HIS A 76 -2.88 -3.01 -12.13
CA HIS A 76 -1.74 -2.09 -12.25
C HIS A 76 -0.77 -2.27 -11.09
N PHE A 77 -1.30 -2.39 -9.87
CA PHE A 77 -0.51 -2.65 -8.68
C PHE A 77 0.25 -3.97 -8.78
N CYS A 78 -0.46 -5.08 -9.01
CA CYS A 78 0.17 -6.40 -9.07
C CYS A 78 1.19 -6.50 -10.22
N LYS A 79 0.86 -5.98 -11.42
CA LYS A 79 1.78 -6.01 -12.58
C LYS A 79 3.03 -5.17 -12.33
N THR A 80 2.89 -3.99 -11.73
CA THR A 80 4.03 -3.12 -11.40
C THR A 80 4.95 -3.80 -10.38
N VAL A 81 4.37 -4.36 -9.32
CA VAL A 81 5.13 -5.09 -8.31
C VAL A 81 5.80 -6.31 -8.94
N ASP A 82 5.07 -7.18 -9.65
CA ASP A 82 5.64 -8.39 -10.29
C ASP A 82 6.81 -8.08 -11.24
N LYS A 83 6.78 -6.91 -11.91
CA LYS A 83 7.82 -6.48 -12.85
C LYS A 83 9.10 -6.01 -12.13
N VAL A 84 8.95 -5.28 -11.03
CA VAL A 84 10.05 -4.66 -10.28
C VAL A 84 10.61 -5.61 -9.22
N ALA A 85 9.74 -6.43 -8.66
CA ALA A 85 9.95 -7.16 -7.43
C ALA A 85 9.33 -8.55 -7.53
N LYS A 86 10.15 -9.58 -7.26
CA LYS A 86 9.58 -10.83 -6.74
C LYS A 86 9.41 -10.65 -5.25
N ILE A 87 8.18 -10.40 -4.81
CA ILE A 87 7.83 -10.38 -3.39
C ILE A 87 8.26 -11.72 -2.78
N LYS A 88 9.17 -11.66 -1.80
CA LYS A 88 9.62 -12.82 -1.05
C LYS A 88 8.64 -13.09 0.09
N ASP A 89 8.60 -14.32 0.60
CA ASP A 89 7.79 -14.67 1.77
C ASP A 89 8.14 -13.84 3.01
N THR A 90 9.38 -13.34 3.08
CA THR A 90 9.90 -12.46 4.13
C THR A 90 9.47 -11.01 3.99
N ASP A 91 9.00 -10.58 2.81
CA ASP A 91 8.49 -9.24 2.59
C ASP A 91 7.04 -9.14 3.09
N PHE A 92 6.55 -7.94 3.36
CA PHE A 92 5.14 -7.74 3.75
C PHE A 92 4.18 -8.17 2.62
N PRO A 93 2.96 -8.65 2.95
CA PRO A 93 1.86 -8.69 1.98
C PRO A 93 1.63 -7.33 1.34
N LEU A 94 1.02 -7.32 0.15
CA LEU A 94 0.71 -6.07 -0.53
C LEU A 94 -0.26 -5.22 0.29
N ILE A 95 -0.01 -3.91 0.30
CA ILE A 95 -0.74 -2.95 1.12
C ILE A 95 -1.61 -2.08 0.22
N ILE A 96 -2.87 -1.91 0.56
CA ILE A 96 -3.70 -0.85 -0.01
C ILE A 96 -3.72 0.33 0.97
N ASP A 97 -3.39 1.51 0.46
CA ASP A 97 -3.55 2.79 1.15
C ASP A 97 -4.88 3.39 0.68
N VAL A 98 -5.86 3.42 1.59
CA VAL A 98 -7.17 4.02 1.36
C VAL A 98 -7.51 4.97 2.50
N GLU A 99 -7.52 6.25 2.20
CA GLU A 99 -7.68 7.33 3.18
C GLU A 99 -8.62 8.42 2.65
N GLU A 100 -8.88 9.48 3.42
CA GLU A 100 -9.77 10.57 2.97
C GLU A 100 -9.30 11.18 1.63
N MET A 101 -7.98 11.19 1.38
CA MET A 101 -7.37 11.68 0.14
C MET A 101 -7.65 10.77 -1.08
N SER A 102 -8.10 9.53 -0.86
CA SER A 102 -8.57 8.63 -1.91
C SER A 102 -9.95 9.04 -2.45
N LEU A 103 -10.70 9.88 -1.72
CA LEU A 103 -12.07 10.26 -2.05
C LEU A 103 -12.13 11.59 -2.82
N PRO A 104 -13.12 11.76 -3.71
CA PRO A 104 -13.40 13.05 -4.32
C PRO A 104 -13.94 14.03 -3.27
N ARG A 105 -13.81 15.34 -3.52
CA ARG A 105 -14.42 16.40 -2.69
C ARG A 105 -15.96 16.39 -2.68
N LYS A 106 -16.59 15.53 -3.48
CA LYS A 106 -18.05 15.43 -3.64
C LYS A 106 -18.58 14.25 -2.81
N SER A 107 -19.90 14.15 -2.68
CA SER A 107 -20.54 12.99 -2.08
C SER A 107 -20.10 11.69 -2.76
N ILE A 108 -19.80 10.68 -1.95
CA ILE A 108 -19.48 9.33 -2.40
C ILE A 108 -20.66 8.38 -2.15
N ASP A 109 -20.68 7.27 -2.87
CA ASP A 109 -21.59 6.15 -2.60
C ASP A 109 -20.85 5.15 -1.71
N LEU A 110 -21.34 4.99 -0.48
CA LEU A 110 -20.72 4.10 0.52
C LEU A 110 -20.81 2.63 0.11
N HIS A 111 -21.91 2.24 -0.53
CA HIS A 111 -22.07 0.86 -0.98
C HIS A 111 -21.09 0.56 -2.10
N ARG A 112 -20.93 1.50 -3.03
CA ARG A 112 -19.91 1.41 -4.08
C ARG A 112 -18.51 1.34 -3.49
N LEU A 113 -18.12 2.26 -2.59
CA LEU A 113 -16.79 2.25 -1.97
C LEU A 113 -16.49 0.89 -1.36
N LYS A 114 -17.42 0.34 -0.57
CA LYS A 114 -17.26 -0.98 0.04
C LYS A 114 -17.07 -2.08 -1.00
N ASN A 115 -17.95 -2.15 -2.00
CA ASN A 115 -17.90 -3.18 -3.04
C ASN A 115 -16.60 -3.10 -3.85
N ASP A 116 -16.20 -1.89 -4.24
CA ASP A 116 -15.01 -1.65 -5.06
C ASP A 116 -13.72 -1.99 -4.27
N LEU A 117 -13.65 -1.66 -2.98
CA LEU A 117 -12.54 -2.08 -2.11
C LEU A 117 -12.47 -3.60 -1.97
N MET A 118 -13.61 -4.27 -1.78
CA MET A 118 -13.64 -5.73 -1.71
C MET A 118 -13.20 -6.39 -3.03
N VAL A 119 -13.58 -5.81 -4.17
CA VAL A 119 -13.12 -6.27 -5.49
C VAL A 119 -11.60 -6.15 -5.61
N PHE A 120 -11.04 -5.00 -5.22
CA PHE A 120 -9.60 -4.78 -5.22
C PHE A 120 -8.88 -5.79 -4.31
N LEU A 121 -9.31 -5.91 -3.05
CA LEU A 121 -8.69 -6.76 -2.04
C LEU A 121 -8.70 -8.23 -2.45
N ASN A 122 -9.85 -8.72 -2.92
CA ASN A 122 -9.98 -10.10 -3.41
C ASN A 122 -9.10 -10.35 -4.64
N PHE A 123 -8.98 -9.38 -5.55
CA PHE A 123 -8.10 -9.50 -6.70
C PHE A 123 -6.64 -9.67 -6.25
N VAL A 124 -6.16 -8.78 -5.38
CA VAL A 124 -4.79 -8.81 -4.87
C VAL A 124 -4.51 -10.11 -4.12
N GLU A 125 -5.44 -10.54 -3.27
CA GLU A 125 -5.31 -11.80 -2.52
C GLU A 125 -5.22 -13.01 -3.44
N ASN A 126 -6.11 -13.11 -4.43
CA ASN A 126 -6.10 -14.22 -5.40
C ASN A 126 -4.85 -14.21 -6.28
N LYS A 127 -4.33 -13.02 -6.60
CA LYS A 127 -3.14 -12.87 -7.45
C LYS A 127 -1.86 -13.25 -6.71
N THR A 128 -1.78 -12.93 -5.42
CA THR A 128 -0.56 -13.08 -4.61
C THR A 128 -0.59 -14.30 -3.69
N ASN A 129 -1.75 -14.93 -3.48
CA ASN A 129 -2.01 -15.93 -2.45
C ASN A 129 -1.65 -15.45 -1.03
N ARG A 130 -1.67 -14.13 -0.80
CA ARG A 130 -1.39 -13.52 0.50
C ARG A 130 -2.50 -12.52 0.82
N THR A 131 -3.01 -12.57 2.03
CA THR A 131 -4.03 -11.62 2.48
C THR A 131 -3.42 -10.20 2.52
N PRO A 132 -3.92 -9.24 1.72
CA PRO A 132 -3.40 -7.88 1.70
C PRO A 132 -3.70 -7.14 3.00
N ILE A 133 -2.87 -6.14 3.31
CA ILE A 133 -3.01 -5.25 4.47
C ILE A 133 -3.74 -3.98 4.02
N ILE A 134 -4.63 -3.46 4.86
CA ILE A 134 -5.29 -2.18 4.65
C ILE A 134 -4.62 -1.13 5.53
N TYR A 135 -4.06 -0.09 4.92
CA TYR A 135 -3.65 1.12 5.61
C TYR A 135 -4.72 2.20 5.42
N SER A 136 -5.05 2.91 6.50
CA SER A 136 -6.05 3.98 6.49
C SER A 136 -5.84 4.94 7.65
N ASP A 137 -6.33 6.18 7.51
CA ASP A 137 -6.43 7.11 8.63
C ASP A 137 -7.60 6.71 9.58
N PHE A 138 -7.49 7.11 10.85
CA PHE A 138 -8.47 6.70 11.87
C PHE A 138 -9.90 7.20 11.57
N SER A 139 -10.05 8.37 10.95
CA SER A 139 -11.35 8.91 10.58
C SER A 139 -12.01 8.07 9.49
N PHE A 140 -11.27 7.77 8.43
CA PHE A 140 -11.72 6.97 7.31
C PHE A 140 -12.10 5.57 7.76
N LEU A 141 -11.23 4.94 8.56
CA LEU A 141 -11.44 3.59 9.08
C LEU A 141 -12.76 3.49 9.86
N ASN A 142 -12.96 4.37 10.84
CA ASN A 142 -14.19 4.35 11.65
C ASN A 142 -15.45 4.62 10.83
N LYS A 143 -15.35 5.46 9.80
CA LYS A 143 -16.49 5.89 9.01
C LYS A 143 -16.88 4.88 7.93
N TYR A 144 -15.91 4.21 7.32
CA TYR A 144 -16.13 3.42 6.10
C TYR A 144 -15.70 1.95 6.21
N LEU A 145 -14.74 1.63 7.09
CA LEU A 145 -14.15 0.28 7.18
C LEU A 145 -14.56 -0.48 8.46
N ASN A 146 -15.35 0.12 9.34
CA ASN A 146 -15.88 -0.54 10.54
C ASN A 146 -17.05 -1.49 10.20
N HIS A 147 -16.77 -2.52 9.40
CA HIS A 147 -17.72 -3.54 8.98
C HIS A 147 -17.06 -4.92 8.94
N SER A 148 -17.82 -5.99 9.21
CA SER A 148 -17.31 -7.37 9.28
C SER A 148 -16.64 -7.86 8.00
N ASP A 149 -17.03 -7.29 6.86
CA ASP A 149 -16.46 -7.63 5.53
C ASP A 149 -14.94 -7.42 5.48
N PHE A 150 -14.42 -6.45 6.26
CA PHE A 150 -12.99 -6.14 6.31
C PHE A 150 -12.23 -6.88 7.41
N SER A 151 -12.91 -7.63 8.28
CA SER A 151 -12.31 -8.26 9.48
C SER A 151 -11.21 -9.28 9.17
N LYS A 152 -11.19 -9.82 7.95
CA LYS A 152 -10.14 -10.74 7.47
C LYS A 152 -8.83 -10.02 7.17
N TYR A 153 -8.88 -8.76 6.76
CA TYR A 153 -7.70 -8.03 6.31
C TYR A 153 -7.05 -7.31 7.50
N PRO A 154 -5.73 -7.48 7.71
CA PRO A 154 -5.01 -6.73 8.74
C PRO A 154 -5.12 -5.22 8.49
N LEU A 155 -5.23 -4.46 9.58
CA LEU A 155 -5.20 -2.99 9.63
C LEU A 155 -3.86 -2.51 10.21
#